data_AF-A0ABD0QT35-F1
#
_entry.id   AF-A0ABD0QT35-F1
#
_cell.length_a   1.000
_cell.length_b   1.000
_cell.length_c   1.000
_cell.angle_alpha   90.00
_cell.angle_beta   90.00
_cell.angle_gamma   90.00
#
_symmetry.space_group_name_H-M   'P 1'
#
loop_
_entity.id
_entity.type
_entity.pdbx_description
1 polymer ?
#
loop_
_entity_poly.entity_id
_entity_poly.type
_entity_poly.pdbx_seq_one_letter_code
_entity_poly.pdbx_strand_id
1 'polypeptide(L)' 'MAETKIIYHIDEEETPYLVKIPIAAEKITLLDFKQVLNKPNYKFFFKSMDQDFG' A
#
# COMPACT_ATOMS: atom_id res chain seq x y z
N MET A 1 -11.49 -14.00 -8.49
CA MET A 1 -10.87 -13.69 -7.19
C MET A 1 -10.66 -12.19 -7.14
N ALA A 2 -11.03 -11.51 -6.05
CA ALA A 2 -10.80 -10.08 -5.92
C ALA A 2 -9.31 -9.82 -5.64
N GLU A 3 -8.74 -8.78 -6.25
CA GLU A 3 -7.35 -8.36 -6.06
C GLU A 3 -7.29 -6.87 -5.71
N THR A 4 -6.26 -6.49 -4.95
CA THR A 4 -5.92 -5.09 -4.68
C THR A 4 -4.60 -4.75 -5.34
N LYS A 5 -4.59 -3.65 -6.08
CA LYS A 5 -3.39 -3.05 -6.65
C LYS A 5 -2.85 -2.00 -5.70
N ILE A 6 -1.63 -2.17 -5.20
CA ILE A 6 -0.96 -1.18 -4.37
C ILE A 6 0.14 -0.52 -5.21
N ILE A 7 0.01 0.78 -5.39
CA ILE A 7 1.05 1.65 -5.95
C ILE A 7 1.74 2.33 -4.78
N TYR A 8 3.06 2.23 -4.69
CA TYR A 8 3.82 2.82 -3.58
C TYR A 8 5.14 3.44 -4.03
N HIS A 9 5.60 4.42 -3.26
CA HIS A 9 6.88 5.08 -3.44
C HIS A 9 7.78 4.73 -2.24
N ILE A 10 9.09 4.72 -2.45
CA ILE A 10 10.09 4.57 -1.39
C ILE A 10 10.88 5.87 -1.34
N ASP A 11 10.88 6.53 -0.18
CA ASP A 11 11.60 7.79 0.06
C ASP A 11 11.39 8.82 -1.07
N GLU A 12 12.45 9.29 -1.73
CA GLU A 12 12.42 10.32 -2.78
C GLU A 12 12.41 9.73 -4.21
N GLU A 13 12.16 8.43 -4.36
CA GLU A 13 12.10 7.80 -5.68
C GLU A 13 10.90 8.32 -6.50
N GLU A 14 11.17 8.89 -7.67
CA GLU A 14 10.14 9.45 -8.55
C GLU A 14 9.27 8.37 -9.20
N THR A 15 9.84 7.19 -9.49
CA THR A 15 9.13 6.10 -10.15
C THR A 15 8.47 5.18 -9.13
N PRO A 16 7.13 5.05 -9.13
CA PRO A 16 6.44 4.16 -8.20
C PRO A 16 6.57 2.69 -8.58
N TYR A 17 6.41 1.84 -7.57
CA TYR A 17 6.25 0.40 -7.73
C TYR A 17 4.78 0.01 -7.72
N LEU A 18 4.45 -1.11 -8.38
CA LEU A 18 3.12 -1.69 -8.38
C LEU A 18 3.18 -3.15 -7.96
N VAL A 19 2.37 -3.53 -6.98
CA VAL A 19 2.15 -4.93 -6.60
C VAL A 19 0.66 -5.28 -6.64
N LYS A 20 0.35 -6.54 -6.88
CA LYS A 20 -1.01 -7.08 -6.85
C LYS A 20 -1.12 -8.10 -5.73
N ILE A 21 -2.05 -7.87 -4.80
CA ILE A 21 -2.32 -8.78 -3.69
C ILE A 21 -3.67 -9.43 -3.92
N PRO A 22 -3.80 -10.78 -3.87
CA PRO A 22 -5.05 -11.50 -4.17
C PRO A 22 -6.04 -11.44 -3.00
N ILE A 23 -6.24 -10.24 -2.45
CA ILE A 23 -7.16 -9.91 -1.38
C ILE A 23 -8.01 -8.73 -1.86
N ALA A 24 -9.31 -8.76 -1.54
CA ALA A 24 -10.24 -7.68 -1.87
C ALA A 24 -9.85 -6.39 -1.14
N ALA A 25 -10.07 -5.22 -1.77
CA ALA A 25 -9.66 -3.92 -1.21
C ALA A 25 -10.33 -3.61 0.13
N GLU A 26 -11.52 -4.17 0.38
CA GLU A 26 -12.28 -4.01 1.61
C GLU A 26 -11.73 -4.83 2.79
N LYS A 27 -10.82 -5.78 2.52
CA LYS A 27 -10.27 -6.71 3.51
C LYS A 27 -8.76 -6.61 3.69
N ILE A 28 -8.09 -5.88 2.81
CA ILE A 28 -6.63 -5.79 2.83
C ILE A 28 -6.13 -5.02 4.06
N THR A 29 -5.02 -5.48 4.62
CA THR A 29 -4.40 -4.90 5.81
C THR A 29 -2.97 -4.46 5.54
N LEU A 30 -2.40 -3.67 6.46
CA LEU A 30 -0.99 -3.32 6.43
C LEU A 30 -0.08 -4.56 6.53
N LEU A 31 -0.50 -5.62 7.23
CA LEU A 31 0.29 -6.84 7.36
C LEU A 31 0.46 -7.53 6.00
N ASP A 32 -0.61 -7.63 5.22
CA ASP A 32 -0.57 -8.24 3.89
C ASP A 32 0.43 -7.50 2.99
N PHE A 33 0.43 -6.17 3.04
CA PHE A 33 1.39 -5.37 2.28
C PHE A 33 2.83 -5.54 2.77
N LYS A 34 3.06 -5.59 4.10
CA LYS A 34 4.39 -5.80 4.68
C LYS A 34 4.99 -7.16 4.31
N GLN A 35 4.17 -8.20 4.21
CA GLN A 35 4.61 -9.53 3.79
C GLN A 35 5.16 -9.53 2.36
N VAL A 36 4.63 -8.68 1.47
CA VAL A 36 5.12 -8.53 0.10
C VAL A 36 6.42 -7.72 0.05
N LEU A 37 6.56 -6.66 0.87
CA LEU A 37 7.71 -5.75 0.80
C LEU A 37 9.01 -6.37 1.35
N ASN A 38 8.92 -7.30 2.30
CA ASN A 38 10.04 -7.93 3.01
C ASN A 38 11.14 -6.93 3.49
N LYS A 39 10.73 -5.71 3.87
CA LYS A 39 11.62 -4.65 4.38
C LYS A 39 11.21 -4.26 5.81
N PRO A 40 12.09 -4.43 6.81
CA PRO A 40 11.81 -3.98 8.17
C PRO A 40 11.97 -2.45 8.33
N ASN A 41 11.37 -1.89 9.39
CA ASN A 41 11.64 -0.53 9.92
C ASN A 41 11.22 0.70 9.10
N TYR A 42 10.20 0.60 8.25
CA TYR A 42 9.60 1.75 7.57
C TYR A 42 8.33 2.28 8.27
N LYS A 43 8.08 3.58 8.13
CA LYS A 43 6.75 4.18 8.35
C LYS A 43 5.96 4.08 7.05
N PHE A 44 4.69 3.72 7.16
CA PHE A 44 3.80 3.51 6.02
C PHE A 44 2.75 4.61 6.02
N PHE A 45 2.71 5.41 4.96
CA PHE A 45 1.70 6.45 4.74
C PHE A 45 0.83 6.02 3.57
N PHE A 46 -0.48 6.16 3.72
CA PHE A 46 -1.44 5.81 2.70
C PHE A 46 -2.20 7.05 2.28
N LYS A 47 -2.36 7.23 0.96
CA LYS A 47 -3.30 8.21 0.45
C LYS A 47 -4.69 7.81 0.93
N SER A 48 -5.29 8.66 1.75
CA SER A 48 -6.66 8.53 2.23
C SER A 48 -7.40 9.81 1.92
N MET A 49 -8.72 9.73 1.90
CA MET A 49 -9.55 10.92 2.02
C MET A 49 -9.82 11.16 3.51
N ASP A 50 -9.60 12.39 3.97
CA ASP A 50 -10.09 12.86 5.26
C ASP A 50 -11.35 13.72 5.03
N GLN A 51 -12.31 13.65 5.94
CA GLN A 51 -13.59 14.35 5.76
C GLN A 51 -13.47 15.88 5.77
N ASP A 52 -12.49 16.42 6.49
CA ASP A 52 -12.31 17.86 6.66
C ASP A 52 -11.23 18.44 5.74
N PHE A 53 -10.22 17.63 5.41
CA PHE A 53 -9.04 18.10 4.67
C PHE A 53 -9.00 17.69 3.18
N GLY A 54 -9.87 16.76 2.76
CA GLY A 54 -9.81 16.17 1.42
C GLY A 54 -8.74 15.10 1.37
#